data_AF-A0A183UBT7-F1
#
_entry.id   AF-A0A183UBT7-F1
#
_cell.length_a   1.000
_cell.length_b   1.000
_cell.length_c   1.000
_cell.angle_alpha   90.00
_cell.angle_beta   90.00
_cell.angle_gamma   90.00
#
_symmetry.space_group_name_H-M   'P 1'
#
loop_
_entity.id
_entity.type
_entity.pdbx_description
1 polymer ?
#
loop_
_entity_poly.entity_id
_entity_poly.type
_entity_poly.pdbx_seq_one_letter_code
_entity_poly.pdbx_strand_id
1 'polypeptide(L)'
;MPKLSEEELGEKWDRCFADSLLKVTGGLAIGIVASLAFFKGRSFPIWFGSGIGLGMGWSNCRHDLQIMGEKNVDCSDLMAFQFRFHAACHNRCSFLRLFQDALGKMRLIDDKILFELNCALPSSSFSANINKGEICKQIHLQLVKIRAERMDLIRRCVNENQENVARLRKGDASPGDVRLAQNTLRLIKSEMDVEGIVNERSEQAVHDRCRAFL
;
A
#
# COMPACT_ATOMS: atom_id res chain seq x y z
N MET A 1 0.37 27.60 -8.52
CA MET A 1 -0.79 26.77 -8.12
C MET A 1 -0.28 25.35 -7.96
N PRO A 2 -0.51 24.67 -6.83
CA PRO A 2 -0.13 23.27 -6.69
C PRO A 2 -0.99 22.43 -7.65
N LYS A 3 -0.36 21.59 -8.46
CA LYS A 3 -1.06 20.67 -9.38
C LYS A 3 -1.68 19.54 -8.56
N LEU A 4 -2.95 19.22 -8.81
CA LEU A 4 -3.60 18.11 -8.12
C LEU A 4 -2.94 16.79 -8.55
N SER A 5 -2.85 15.82 -7.63
CA SER A 5 -2.26 14.50 -7.89
C SER A 5 -2.92 13.73 -9.04
N GLU A 6 -4.17 14.07 -9.39
CA GLU A 6 -4.90 13.49 -10.52
C GLU A 6 -4.36 13.98 -11.88
N GLU A 7 -3.89 15.22 -11.97
CA GLU A 7 -3.30 15.78 -13.18
C GLU A 7 -1.92 15.15 -13.47
N GLU A 8 -1.11 14.91 -12.42
CA GLU A 8 0.17 14.20 -12.56
C GLU A 8 -0.02 12.72 -12.95
N LEU A 9 -1.06 12.08 -12.41
CA LEU A 9 -1.42 10.70 -12.77
C LEU A 9 -1.88 10.61 -14.23
N GLY A 10 -2.72 11.55 -14.68
CA GLY A 10 -3.18 11.63 -16.07
C GLY A 10 -2.02 11.79 -17.05
N GLU A 11 -1.07 12.69 -16.76
CA GLU A 11 0.07 12.95 -17.65
C GLU A 11 0.96 11.70 -17.86
N LYS A 12 1.18 10.89 -16.81
CA LYS A 12 1.97 9.66 -16.93
C LYS A 12 1.21 8.54 -17.62
N TRP A 13 -0.11 8.43 -17.39
CA TRP A 13 -0.96 7.49 -18.12
C TRP A 13 -0.97 7.81 -19.62
N ASP A 14 -1.14 9.08 -19.99
CA ASP A 14 -1.11 9.50 -21.40
C ASP A 14 0.24 9.21 -22.06
N ARG A 15 1.35 9.45 -21.33
CA ARG A 15 2.70 9.12 -21.81
C ARG A 15 2.91 7.61 -21.99
N CYS A 16 2.43 6.81 -21.05
CA CYS A 16 2.48 5.35 -21.12
C CYS A 16 1.64 4.80 -22.28
N PHE A 17 0.44 5.35 -22.49
CA PHE A 17 -0.41 4.97 -23.61
C PHE A 17 0.24 5.34 -24.94
N ALA A 18 0.81 6.54 -25.06
CA ALA A 18 1.51 6.97 -26.26
C ALA A 18 2.71 6.07 -26.59
N ASP A 19 3.54 5.74 -25.60
CA ASP A 19 4.71 4.87 -25.80
C ASP A 19 4.33 3.41 -26.10
N SER A 20 3.32 2.88 -25.42
CA SER A 20 2.78 1.55 -25.69
C SER A 20 2.17 1.46 -27.08
N LEU A 21 1.46 2.51 -27.51
CA LEU A 21 0.89 2.59 -28.85
C LEU A 21 2.00 2.57 -29.90
N LEU A 22 3.07 3.36 -29.73
CA LEU A 22 4.22 3.34 -30.63
C LEU A 22 4.87 1.96 -30.73
N LYS A 23 5.01 1.24 -29.62
CA LYS A 23 5.58 -0.12 -29.60
C LYS A 23 4.67 -1.17 -30.25
N VAL A 24 3.36 -1.09 -30.03
CA VAL A 24 2.37 -1.97 -30.68
C VAL A 24 2.33 -1.70 -32.18
N THR A 25 2.32 -0.44 -32.60
CA THR A 25 2.37 -0.06 -34.02
C THR A 25 3.66 -0.56 -34.67
N GLY A 26 4.81 -0.44 -33.98
CA GLY A 26 6.08 -1.00 -34.46
C GLY A 26 6.02 -2.53 -34.62
N GLY A 27 5.51 -3.25 -33.62
CA GLY A 27 5.33 -4.70 -33.66
C GLY A 27 4.36 -5.18 -34.76
N LEU A 28 3.30 -4.41 -35.00
CA LEU A 28 2.35 -4.67 -36.08
C LEU A 28 2.98 -4.42 -37.45
N ALA A 29 3.70 -3.32 -37.65
CA ALA A 29 4.38 -3.01 -38.91
C ALA A 29 5.42 -4.07 -39.26
N ILE A 30 6.26 -4.45 -38.30
CA ILE A 30 7.25 -5.53 -38.46
C ILE A 30 6.54 -6.86 -38.75
N GLY A 31 5.44 -7.16 -38.05
CA GLY A 31 4.64 -8.36 -38.26
C GLY A 31 4.00 -8.44 -39.65
N ILE A 32 3.55 -7.31 -40.21
CA ILE A 32 3.00 -7.23 -41.57
C ILE A 32 4.09 -7.51 -42.60
N VAL A 33 5.26 -6.87 -42.48
CA VAL A 33 6.38 -7.08 -43.40
C VAL A 33 6.86 -8.53 -43.34
N ALA A 34 7.01 -9.10 -42.15
CA ALA A 34 7.40 -10.50 -41.96
C ALA A 34 6.34 -11.47 -42.54
N SER A 35 5.05 -11.18 -42.34
CA SER A 35 3.94 -11.98 -42.86
C SER A 35 3.99 -12.11 -44.38
N LEU A 36 4.24 -11.00 -45.09
CA LEU A 36 4.30 -10.98 -46.56
C LEU A 36 5.60 -11.56 -47.11
N ALA A 37 6.75 -11.28 -46.48
CA ALA A 37 8.06 -11.71 -46.99
C ALA A 37 8.38 -13.19 -46.73
N PHE A 38 8.04 -13.72 -45.55
CA PHE A 38 8.48 -15.05 -45.11
C PHE A 38 7.34 -16.05 -44.89
N PHE A 39 6.15 -15.58 -44.51
CA PHE A 39 5.05 -16.45 -44.07
C PHE A 39 3.87 -16.53 -45.04
N LYS A 40 4.06 -16.11 -46.30
CA LYS A 40 3.06 -16.23 -47.39
C LYS A 40 1.68 -15.66 -47.00
N GLY A 41 1.64 -14.57 -46.26
CA GLY A 41 0.41 -13.91 -45.85
C GLY A 41 -0.30 -14.53 -44.64
N ARG A 42 0.36 -15.39 -43.85
CA ARG A 42 -0.21 -15.87 -42.58
C ARG A 42 -0.28 -14.74 -41.56
N SER A 43 -1.38 -14.62 -40.81
CA SER A 43 -1.61 -13.55 -39.84
C SER A 43 -0.90 -13.75 -38.49
N PHE A 44 -0.34 -14.93 -38.21
CA PHE A 44 0.31 -15.23 -36.92
C PHE A 44 1.46 -14.26 -36.55
N PRO A 45 2.37 -13.86 -37.45
CA PRO A 45 3.43 -12.89 -37.14
C PRO A 45 2.91 -11.51 -36.74
N ILE A 46 1.73 -11.10 -37.25
CA ILE A 46 1.10 -9.82 -36.90
C ILE A 46 0.62 -9.86 -35.45
N TRP A 47 -0.10 -10.93 -35.07
CA TRP A 47 -0.56 -11.13 -33.70
C TRP A 47 0.60 -11.28 -32.72
N PHE A 48 1.62 -12.05 -33.09
CA PHE A 48 2.81 -12.25 -32.27
C PHE A 48 3.60 -10.95 -32.07
N GLY A 49 3.82 -10.18 -33.14
CA GLY A 49 4.53 -8.90 -33.09
C GLY A 49 3.81 -7.84 -32.25
N SER A 50 2.48 -7.74 -32.40
CA SER A 50 1.64 -6.86 -31.57
C SER A 50 1.68 -7.26 -30.09
N GLY A 51 1.59 -8.57 -29.79
CA GLY A 51 1.66 -9.08 -28.43
C GLY A 51 2.99 -8.78 -27.73
N ILE A 52 4.10 -8.88 -28.45
CA ILE A 52 5.42 -8.49 -27.94
C ILE A 52 5.48 -6.98 -27.65
N GLY A 53 5.01 -6.15 -28.59
CA GLY A 53 4.99 -4.70 -28.42
C GLY A 53 4.15 -4.25 -27.22
N LEU A 54 2.98 -4.88 -27.03
CA LEU A 54 2.11 -4.65 -25.89
C LEU A 54 2.76 -5.12 -24.57
N GLY A 55 3.42 -6.27 -24.58
CA GLY A 55 4.12 -6.81 -23.41
C GLY A 55 5.25 -5.89 -22.93
N MET A 56 6.09 -5.40 -23.85
CA MET A 56 7.18 -4.46 -23.52
C MET A 56 6.65 -3.09 -23.08
N GLY A 57 5.59 -2.57 -23.71
CA GLY A 57 4.95 -1.33 -23.29
C GLY A 57 4.35 -1.44 -21.88
N TRP A 58 3.67 -2.55 -21.60
CA TRP A 58 3.08 -2.82 -20.30
C TRP A 58 4.12 -3.00 -19.18
N SER A 59 5.26 -3.66 -19.44
CA SER A 59 6.31 -3.82 -18.42
C SER A 59 6.93 -2.48 -18.02
N ASN A 60 7.18 -1.60 -18.99
CA ASN A 60 7.71 -0.26 -18.74
C ASN A 60 6.70 0.60 -17.98
N CYS A 61 5.45 0.60 -18.44
CA CYS A 61 4.37 1.36 -17.81
C CYS A 61 4.06 0.90 -16.39
N ARG A 62 4.01 -0.42 -16.15
CA ARG A 62 3.78 -0.96 -14.82
C ARG A 62 4.84 -0.47 -13.83
N HIS A 63 6.11 -0.41 -14.25
CA HIS A 63 7.18 0.06 -13.39
C HIS A 63 7.01 1.54 -13.03
N ASP A 64 6.69 2.39 -14.01
CA ASP A 64 6.44 3.82 -13.80
C ASP A 64 5.19 4.09 -12.94
N LEU A 65 4.17 3.25 -13.08
CA LEU A 65 2.95 3.26 -12.26
C LEU A 65 3.19 2.72 -10.85
N GLN A 66 4.11 1.76 -10.65
CA GLN A 66 4.47 1.25 -9.33
C GLN A 66 5.22 2.29 -8.50
N ILE A 67 6.07 3.11 -9.13
CA ILE A 67 6.68 4.29 -8.47
C ILE A 67 5.61 5.27 -7.98
N MET A 68 4.43 5.33 -8.63
CA MET A 68 3.27 6.10 -8.15
C MET A 68 2.33 5.30 -7.23
N GLY A 69 2.39 3.96 -7.28
CA GLY A 69 1.73 3.05 -6.35
C GLY A 69 2.34 3.07 -4.94
N GLU A 70 3.50 3.71 -4.79
CA GLU A 70 4.05 4.16 -3.51
C GLU A 70 3.55 5.58 -3.12
N LYS A 71 2.43 6.04 -3.69
CA LYS A 71 1.46 6.81 -2.91
C LYS A 71 0.41 5.84 -2.38
N ASN A 72 0.89 4.96 -1.49
CA ASN A 72 0.06 4.44 -0.43
C ASN A 72 -0.67 5.64 0.19
N VAL A 73 -1.93 5.42 0.57
CA VAL A 73 -2.66 6.40 1.37
C VAL A 73 -1.92 6.55 2.69
N ASP A 74 -0.96 7.47 2.72
CA ASP A 74 -0.26 7.87 3.91
C ASP A 74 -1.15 8.84 4.66
N CYS A 75 -1.58 8.40 5.85
CA CYS A 75 -2.33 9.23 6.80
C CYS A 75 -1.52 10.46 7.27
N SER A 76 -0.24 10.52 6.89
CA SER A 76 0.73 11.54 7.29
C SER A 76 0.83 12.77 6.38
N ASP A 77 0.31 12.77 5.14
CA ASP A 77 0.42 13.93 4.23
C ASP A 77 -0.71 14.98 4.38
N LEU A 78 -1.64 14.79 5.32
CA LEU A 78 -2.79 15.67 5.51
C LEU A 78 -2.62 16.63 6.71
N MET A 79 -1.50 17.35 6.78
CA MET A 79 -1.40 18.51 7.69
C MET A 79 -1.73 19.86 7.02
N ALA A 80 -2.03 19.88 5.71
CA ALA A 80 -2.16 21.13 4.96
C ALA A 80 -3.56 21.50 4.44
N PHE A 81 -4.62 20.67 4.60
CA PHE A 81 -5.93 21.03 4.06
C PHE A 81 -7.13 20.62 4.93
N GLN A 82 -7.77 21.65 5.47
CA GLN A 82 -8.88 21.65 6.41
C GLN A 82 -10.18 21.09 5.77
N PHE A 83 -10.84 20.19 6.51
CA PHE A 83 -12.31 19.99 6.63
C PHE A 83 -13.16 19.17 5.65
N ARG A 84 -12.66 18.51 4.59
CA ARG A 84 -13.52 17.58 3.79
C ARG A 84 -13.06 16.14 3.63
N PHE A 85 -11.84 15.80 4.05
CA PHE A 85 -11.26 14.46 3.81
C PHE A 85 -11.19 13.54 5.02
N HIS A 86 -11.73 13.95 6.19
CA HIS A 86 -11.83 13.05 7.34
C HIS A 86 -12.72 11.82 7.06
N ALA A 87 -13.66 11.93 6.11
CA ALA A 87 -14.62 10.88 5.76
C ALA A 87 -14.03 9.67 4.98
N ALA A 88 -12.90 9.85 4.27
CA ALA A 88 -12.34 8.77 3.44
C ALA A 88 -11.58 7.72 4.26
N CYS A 89 -11.02 8.10 5.42
CA CYS A 89 -10.50 7.14 6.39
C CYS A 89 -11.60 6.59 7.33
N HIS A 90 -12.73 7.30 7.42
CA HIS A 90 -13.87 6.97 8.28
C HIS A 90 -14.74 5.81 7.77
N ASN A 91 -14.81 5.58 6.44
CA ASN A 91 -15.72 4.58 5.86
C ASN A 91 -15.19 3.13 5.81
N ARG A 92 -14.03 2.84 6.42
CA ARG A 92 -13.41 1.51 6.36
C ARG A 92 -13.90 0.52 7.42
N CYS A 93 -14.49 1.00 8.52
CA CYS A 93 -14.90 0.16 9.65
C CYS A 93 -16.17 -0.67 9.36
N SER A 94 -16.97 -0.28 8.36
CA SER A 94 -18.21 -0.96 7.95
C SER A 94 -17.95 -2.25 7.16
N PHE A 95 -16.81 -2.32 6.45
CA PHE A 95 -16.46 -3.46 5.60
C PHE A 95 -15.17 -4.11 6.09
N LEU A 96 -15.32 -5.29 6.70
CA LEU A 96 -14.20 -6.04 7.28
C LEU A 96 -13.01 -6.20 6.32
N ARG A 97 -13.27 -6.49 5.03
CA ARG A 97 -12.21 -6.69 4.02
C ARG A 97 -11.38 -5.43 3.80
N LEU A 98 -12.01 -4.25 3.78
CA LEU A 98 -11.30 -2.98 3.58
C LEU A 98 -10.50 -2.58 4.83
N PHE A 99 -11.01 -2.93 6.01
CA PHE A 99 -10.26 -2.80 7.26
C PHE A 99 -9.02 -3.70 7.28
N GLN A 100 -9.17 -4.99 6.96
CA GLN A 100 -8.04 -5.93 6.91
C GLN A 100 -6.99 -5.56 5.86
N ASP A 101 -7.40 -5.07 4.68
CA ASP A 101 -6.47 -4.57 3.65
C ASP A 101 -5.68 -3.35 4.15
N ALA A 102 -6.35 -2.40 4.81
CA ALA A 102 -5.68 -1.24 5.38
C ALA A 102 -4.69 -1.62 6.49
N LEU A 103 -5.06 -2.55 7.39
CA LEU A 103 -4.14 -3.08 8.40
C LEU A 103 -2.94 -3.78 7.76
N GLY A 104 -3.18 -4.61 6.73
CA GLY A 104 -2.12 -5.30 6.01
C GLY A 104 -1.11 -4.33 5.40
N LYS A 105 -1.58 -3.26 4.76
CA LYS A 105 -0.70 -2.22 4.19
C LYS A 105 0.10 -1.47 5.25
N MET A 106 -0.50 -1.15 6.40
CA MET A 106 0.24 -0.53 7.51
C MET A 106 1.32 -1.46 8.08
N ARG A 107 1.12 -2.78 8.10
CA ARG A 107 2.14 -3.75 8.55
C ARG A 107 3.34 -3.84 7.60
N LEU A 108 3.14 -3.66 6.30
CA LEU A 108 4.25 -3.61 5.32
C LEU A 108 5.21 -2.44 5.59
N ILE A 109 4.70 -1.33 6.12
CA ILE A 109 5.53 -0.18 6.50
C ILE A 109 6.43 -0.56 7.69
N ASP A 110 5.89 -1.22 8.71
CA ASP A 110 6.68 -1.71 9.86
C ASP A 110 7.75 -2.72 9.43
N ASP A 111 7.41 -3.66 8.54
CA ASP A 111 8.35 -4.65 8.00
C ASP A 111 9.49 -3.98 7.22
N LYS A 112 9.17 -2.95 6.42
CA LYS A 112 10.16 -2.13 5.71
C LYS A 112 11.07 -1.39 6.69
N ILE A 113 10.53 -0.79 7.76
CA ILE A 113 11.32 -0.12 8.80
C ILE A 113 12.26 -1.10 9.52
N LEU A 114 11.78 -2.29 9.87
CA LEU A 114 12.59 -3.34 10.49
C LEU A 114 13.68 -3.85 9.55
N PHE A 115 13.38 -3.99 8.26
CA PHE A 115 14.35 -4.33 7.24
C PHE A 115 15.42 -3.23 7.09
N GLU A 116 15.01 -1.98 6.97
CA GLU A 116 15.90 -0.81 6.91
C GLU A 116 16.81 -0.73 8.13
N LEU A 117 16.28 -1.02 9.33
CA LEU A 117 17.09 -1.10 10.56
C LEU A 117 18.18 -2.17 10.45
N ASN A 118 17.84 -3.37 9.95
CA ASN A 118 18.79 -4.47 9.78
C ASN A 118 19.85 -4.14 8.71
N CYS A 119 19.51 -3.35 7.69
CA CYS A 119 20.44 -2.90 6.64
C CYS A 119 21.30 -1.71 7.06
N ALA A 120 20.74 -0.74 7.81
CA ALA A 120 21.41 0.49 8.22
C ALA A 120 22.35 0.30 9.41
N LEU A 121 22.10 -0.72 10.23
CA LEU A 121 22.98 -1.16 11.32
C LEU A 121 23.58 -2.53 11.01
N PRO A 122 24.44 -2.64 9.97
CA PRO A 122 25.09 -3.90 9.65
C PRO A 122 26.02 -4.33 10.79
N SER A 123 26.38 -5.61 10.81
CA SER A 123 27.35 -6.16 11.76
C SER A 123 28.66 -5.37 11.74
N SER A 124 29.42 -5.44 12.84
CA SER A 124 30.63 -4.64 13.12
C SER A 124 31.69 -4.59 12.01
N SER A 125 31.60 -5.48 11.02
CA SER A 125 32.48 -5.57 9.85
C SER A 125 32.18 -4.56 8.73
N PHE A 126 31.02 -3.88 8.73
CA PHE A 126 30.57 -3.01 7.62
C PHE A 126 30.14 -1.58 8.04
N SER A 127 30.58 -1.08 9.20
CA SER A 127 30.02 0.17 9.78
C SER A 127 30.94 1.40 9.76
N ALA A 128 31.87 1.52 8.82
CA ALA A 128 32.70 2.72 8.73
C ALA A 128 31.86 3.92 8.22
N ASN A 129 31.88 5.05 8.96
CA ASN A 129 31.28 6.35 8.63
C ASN A 129 29.75 6.58 8.78
N ILE A 130 29.03 5.80 9.61
CA ILE A 130 27.58 6.02 9.81
C ILE A 130 27.27 6.40 11.28
N ASN A 131 26.55 7.51 11.50
CA ASN A 131 26.07 7.91 12.83
C ASN A 131 24.87 7.06 13.26
N LYS A 132 25.18 5.93 13.91
CA LYS A 132 24.21 4.93 14.36
C LYS A 132 23.14 5.49 15.31
N GLY A 133 23.48 6.51 16.11
CA GLY A 133 22.55 7.07 17.09
C GLY A 133 21.45 7.93 16.47
N GLU A 134 21.77 8.75 15.48
CA GLU A 134 20.76 9.53 14.77
C GLU A 134 19.81 8.61 13.98
N ILE A 135 20.34 7.56 13.34
CA ILE A 135 19.53 6.56 12.64
C ILE A 135 18.56 5.85 13.58
N CYS A 136 19.05 5.38 14.74
CA CYS A 136 18.22 4.75 15.76
C CYS A 136 17.10 5.67 16.25
N LYS A 137 17.41 6.96 16.47
CA LYS A 137 16.43 7.96 16.89
C LYS A 137 15.36 8.20 15.82
N GLN A 138 15.76 8.36 14.55
CA GLN A 138 14.84 8.57 13.45
C GLN A 138 13.92 7.36 13.23
N ILE A 139 14.49 6.16 13.19
CA ILE A 139 13.72 4.91 13.03
C ILE A 139 12.73 4.72 14.19
N HIS A 140 13.18 4.94 15.44
CA HIS A 140 12.31 4.83 16.60
C HIS A 140 11.14 5.83 16.54
N LEU A 141 11.41 7.09 16.22
CA LEU A 141 10.36 8.12 16.09
C LEU A 141 9.35 7.78 14.99
N GLN A 142 9.81 7.32 13.83
CA GLN A 142 8.92 6.91 12.74
C GLN A 142 8.07 5.70 13.13
N LEU A 143 8.67 4.70 13.76
CA LEU A 143 7.97 3.49 14.20
C LEU A 143 6.90 3.78 15.26
N VAL A 144 7.20 4.64 16.25
CA VAL A 144 6.23 5.07 17.27
C VAL A 144 5.05 5.81 16.63
N LYS A 145 5.32 6.70 15.66
CA LYS A 145 4.28 7.46 14.96
C LYS A 145 3.32 6.53 14.21
N ILE A 146 3.85 5.62 13.40
CA ILE A 146 3.04 4.68 12.59
C ILE A 146 2.20 3.76 13.48
N ARG A 147 2.77 3.25 14.58
CA ARG A 147 2.03 2.42 15.54
C ARG A 147 0.88 3.16 16.22
N ALA A 148 1.10 4.42 16.58
CA ALA A 148 0.05 5.25 17.16
C ALA A 148 -1.12 5.44 16.18
N GLU A 149 -0.82 5.72 14.91
CA GLU A 149 -1.82 5.86 13.85
C GLU A 149 -2.61 4.54 13.62
N ARG A 150 -1.93 3.40 13.58
CA ARG A 150 -2.58 2.08 13.44
C ARG A 150 -3.49 1.75 14.63
N MET A 151 -3.01 1.96 15.85
CA MET A 151 -3.75 1.68 17.08
C MET A 151 -5.01 2.54 17.19
N ASP A 152 -4.89 3.81 16.80
CA ASP A 152 -5.99 4.77 16.77
C ASP A 152 -7.08 4.37 15.76
N LEU A 153 -6.72 3.88 14.57
CA LEU A 153 -7.68 3.31 13.61
C LEU A 153 -8.45 2.12 14.19
N ILE A 154 -7.75 1.17 14.82
CA ILE A 154 -8.38 -0.04 15.39
C ILE A 154 -9.35 0.36 16.50
N ARG A 155 -8.94 1.24 17.42
CA ARG A 155 -9.80 1.73 18.50
C ARG A 155 -11.07 2.37 17.98
N ARG A 156 -10.97 3.24 16.97
CA ARG A 156 -12.14 3.86 16.34
C ARG A 156 -13.07 2.81 15.74
N CYS A 157 -12.55 1.87 14.95
CA CYS A 157 -13.38 0.83 14.33
C CYS A 157 -14.04 -0.10 15.36
N VAL A 158 -13.38 -0.37 16.49
CA VAL A 158 -14.00 -1.11 17.61
C VAL A 158 -15.18 -0.33 18.17
N ASN A 159 -15.00 0.96 18.48
CA ASN A 159 -16.05 1.80 19.05
C ASN A 159 -17.25 1.93 18.09
N GLU A 160 -17.00 2.20 16.81
CA GLU A 160 -18.05 2.33 15.80
C GLU A 160 -18.84 1.03 15.62
N ASN A 161 -18.16 -0.13 15.58
CA ASN A 161 -18.84 -1.42 15.49
C ASN A 161 -19.57 -1.81 16.78
N GLN A 162 -19.07 -1.39 17.95
CA GLN A 162 -19.79 -1.54 19.22
C GLN A 162 -21.09 -0.76 19.22
N GLU A 163 -21.06 0.50 18.77
CA GLU A 163 -22.25 1.32 18.59
C GLU A 163 -23.20 0.71 17.57
N ASN A 164 -22.69 0.19 16.46
CA ASN A 164 -23.51 -0.47 15.44
C ASN A 164 -24.24 -1.69 16.00
N VAL A 165 -23.56 -2.56 16.75
CA VAL A 165 -24.18 -3.70 17.43
C VAL A 165 -25.23 -3.24 18.46
N ALA A 166 -24.96 -2.15 19.19
CA ALA A 166 -25.92 -1.59 20.14
C ALA A 166 -27.18 -1.03 19.44
N ARG A 167 -27.02 -0.38 18.28
CA ARG A 167 -28.14 0.09 17.45
C ARG A 167 -28.98 -1.06 16.91
N LEU A 168 -28.34 -2.10 16.35
CA LEU A 168 -29.02 -3.28 15.81
C LEU A 168 -29.77 -4.09 16.88
N ARG A 169 -29.34 -4.03 18.14
CA ARG A 169 -30.09 -4.64 19.26
C ARG A 169 -31.31 -3.82 19.70
N LYS A 170 -31.31 -2.51 19.44
CA LYS A 170 -32.39 -1.59 19.83
C LYS A 170 -33.46 -1.45 18.75
N GLY A 171 -33.06 -1.45 17.48
CA GLY A 171 -34.02 -1.64 16.38
C GLY A 171 -34.39 -3.11 16.30
N ASP A 172 -35.62 -3.43 15.90
CA ASP A 172 -36.09 -4.81 15.65
C ASP A 172 -35.38 -5.48 14.45
N ALA A 173 -34.04 -5.44 14.42
CA ALA A 173 -33.23 -6.07 13.39
C ALA A 173 -33.28 -7.60 13.51
N SER A 174 -33.08 -8.29 12.39
CA SER A 174 -33.05 -9.74 12.37
C SER A 174 -31.96 -10.28 13.31
N PRO A 175 -32.21 -11.39 14.04
CA PRO A 175 -31.18 -12.08 14.82
C PRO A 175 -29.94 -12.45 13.98
N GLY A 176 -30.09 -12.60 12.67
CA GLY A 176 -28.99 -12.83 11.74
C GLY A 176 -28.04 -11.64 11.63
N ASP A 177 -28.57 -10.43 11.49
CA ASP A 177 -27.79 -9.20 11.30
C ASP A 177 -27.03 -8.84 12.58
N VAL A 178 -27.66 -9.03 13.74
CA VAL A 178 -27.02 -8.85 15.05
C VAL A 178 -25.85 -9.83 15.23
N ARG A 179 -26.01 -11.11 14.82
CA ARG A 179 -24.93 -12.11 14.88
C ARG A 179 -23.80 -11.78 13.92
N LEU A 180 -24.09 -11.32 12.71
CA LEU A 180 -23.09 -10.89 11.74
C LEU A 180 -22.27 -9.71 12.28
N ALA A 181 -22.93 -8.67 12.78
CA ALA A 181 -22.26 -7.50 13.36
C ALA A 181 -21.42 -7.87 14.59
N GLN A 182 -21.89 -8.78 15.43
CA GLN A 182 -21.11 -9.30 16.57
C GLN A 182 -19.88 -10.09 16.14
N ASN A 183 -19.98 -10.92 15.10
CA ASN A 183 -18.84 -11.68 14.57
C ASN A 183 -17.77 -10.74 14.00
N THR A 184 -18.20 -9.72 13.24
CA THR A 184 -17.30 -8.68 12.74
C THR A 184 -16.58 -7.97 13.89
N LEU A 185 -17.32 -7.55 14.93
CA LEU A 185 -16.74 -6.89 16.09
C LEU A 185 -15.73 -7.80 16.83
N ARG A 186 -16.04 -9.09 16.98
CA ARG A 186 -15.11 -10.07 17.59
C ARG A 186 -13.79 -10.13 16.80
N LEU A 187 -13.88 -10.16 15.47
CA LEU A 187 -12.69 -10.22 14.63
C LEU A 187 -11.86 -8.93 14.71
N ILE A 188 -12.49 -7.76 14.67
CA ILE A 188 -11.80 -6.48 14.83
C ILE A 188 -11.11 -6.40 16.21
N LYS A 189 -11.75 -6.91 17.27
CA LYS A 189 -11.13 -7.01 18.60
C LYS A 189 -9.93 -7.95 18.62
N SER A 190 -9.98 -9.09 17.94
CA SER A 190 -8.80 -9.97 17.86
C SER A 190 -7.63 -9.31 17.12
N GLU A 191 -7.89 -8.44 16.13
CA GLU A 191 -6.82 -7.68 15.47
C GLU A 191 -6.13 -6.70 16.45
N MET A 192 -6.87 -6.13 17.42
CA MET A 192 -6.28 -5.31 18.47
C MET A 192 -5.31 -6.11 19.37
N ASP A 193 -5.68 -7.34 19.74
CA ASP A 193 -4.82 -8.22 20.53
C ASP A 193 -3.55 -8.61 19.76
N VAL A 194 -3.71 -8.95 18.46
CA VAL A 194 -2.58 -9.24 17.56
C VAL A 194 -1.65 -8.04 17.44
N GLU A 195 -2.20 -6.82 17.28
CA GLU A 195 -1.39 -5.62 17.19
C GLU A 195 -0.63 -5.30 18.49
N GLY A 196 -1.21 -5.61 19.65
CA GLY A 196 -0.49 -5.52 20.92
C GLY A 196 0.79 -6.36 20.91
N ILE A 197 0.68 -7.63 20.48
CA ILE A 197 1.81 -8.57 20.41
C ILE A 197 2.84 -8.13 19.37
N VAL A 198 2.40 -7.67 18.19
CA VAL A 198 3.30 -7.21 17.11
C VAL A 198 4.08 -5.97 17.56
N ASN A 199 3.40 -5.02 18.20
CA ASN A 199 4.04 -3.80 18.70
C ASN A 199 5.14 -4.10 19.72
N GLU A 200 4.88 -5.00 20.67
CA GLU A 200 5.84 -5.42 21.69
C GLU A 200 7.09 -6.06 21.05
N ARG A 201 6.90 -7.01 20.13
CA ARG A 201 8.03 -7.67 19.43
C ARG A 201 8.87 -6.69 18.64
N SER A 202 8.23 -5.80 17.89
CA SER A 202 8.93 -4.82 17.08
C SER A 202 9.61 -3.77 17.95
N GLU A 203 9.06 -3.41 19.12
CA GLU A 203 9.73 -2.54 20.09
C GLU A 203 10.99 -3.19 20.64
N GLN A 204 10.88 -4.45 21.05
CA GLN A 204 12.02 -5.23 21.54
C GLN A 204 13.13 -5.32 20.49
N ALA A 205 12.78 -5.57 19.22
CA ALA A 205 13.76 -5.64 18.14
C ALA A 205 14.52 -4.32 17.93
N VAL A 206 13.83 -3.17 18.00
CA VAL A 206 14.49 -1.86 17.95
C VAL A 206 15.32 -1.62 19.21
N HIS A 207 14.77 -1.88 20.38
CA HIS A 207 15.45 -1.69 21.66
C HIS A 207 16.75 -2.49 21.72
N ASP A 208 16.74 -3.77 21.34
CA ASP A 208 17.93 -4.62 21.38
C ASP A 208 19.04 -4.18 20.41
N ARG A 209 18.68 -3.56 19.27
CA ARG A 209 19.63 -3.04 18.29
C ARG A 209 20.13 -1.63 18.59
N CYS A 210 19.27 -0.80 19.19
CA CYS A 210 19.52 0.62 19.45
C CYS A 210 19.82 0.95 20.91
N ARG A 211 19.88 -0.05 21.82
CA ARG A 211 20.11 0.14 23.27
C ARG A 211 21.30 1.03 23.61
N ALA A 212 22.37 0.98 22.82
CA ALA A 212 23.58 1.77 23.07
C ALA A 212 23.44 3.25 22.66
N PHE A 213 22.33 3.63 22.02
CA PHE A 213 22.12 4.95 21.42
C PHE A 213 20.80 5.63 21.82
N LEU A 214 19.91 4.91 22.50
CA LEU A 214 18.65 5.40 23.10
C LEU A 214 18.86 5.57 24.60
#